data_AF-A0A2M7NA78-F1
#
_entry.id   AF-A0A2M7NA78-F1
#
_cell.length_a   1.000
_cell.length_b   1.000
_cell.length_c   1.000
_cell.angle_alpha   90.00
_cell.angle_beta   90.00
_cell.angle_gamma   90.00
#
_symmetry.space_group_name_H-M   'P 1'
#
loop_
_entity.id
_entity.type
_entity.pdbx_description
1 polymer ?
#
loop_
_entity_poly.entity_id
_entity_poly.type
_entity_poly.pdbx_seq_one_letter_code
_entity_poly.pdbx_strand_id
1 'polypeptide(L)'
;QQPEFRRETYDLIVFAYQPWYLSPSIPATSILLNTEFKKRLKNTPVITLIGSRNMWTMAQEQVKKHIKNAGAILVGNVVLHDRNANLISAVTVQYWMFTGKKDKWLGVFPKPGISDEDILSAEKYGKIVLEYFKNMGIRFVHIKKYM
;
A
#
# COMPACT_ATOMS: atom_id res chain seq x y z
N GLN A 1 3.99 -15.38 14.06
CA GLN A 1 3.43 -14.64 15.23
C GLN A 1 2.03 -14.18 14.88
N GLN A 2 1.12 -14.16 15.85
CA GLN A 2 -0.22 -13.59 15.65
C GLN A 2 -0.12 -12.06 15.67
N PRO A 3 -0.81 -11.34 14.76
CA PRO A 3 -0.82 -9.89 14.77
C PRO A 3 -1.56 -9.37 16.02
N GLU A 4 -1.02 -8.32 16.63
CA GLU A 4 -1.68 -7.59 17.73
C GLU A 4 -2.49 -6.42 17.17
N PHE A 5 -3.74 -6.28 17.62
CA PHE A 5 -4.63 -5.21 17.20
C PHE A 5 -5.03 -4.34 18.38
N ARG A 6 -4.98 -3.01 18.22
CA ARG A 6 -5.35 -2.06 19.29
C ARG A 6 -6.87 -1.91 19.48
N ARG A 7 -7.65 -2.25 18.45
CA ARG A 7 -9.11 -2.09 18.41
C ARG A 7 -9.75 -3.30 17.72
N GLU A 8 -11.01 -3.52 18.06
CA GLU A 8 -11.88 -4.50 17.42
C GLU A 8 -12.52 -3.97 16.12
N THR A 9 -12.68 -2.65 16.00
CA THR A 9 -13.26 -1.97 14.84
C THR A 9 -12.43 -0.74 14.46
N TYR A 10 -12.54 -0.33 13.19
CA TYR A 10 -11.86 0.83 12.63
C TYR A 10 -12.81 1.58 11.70
N ASP A 11 -12.72 2.91 11.67
CA ASP A 11 -13.51 3.72 10.73
C ASP A 11 -12.97 3.64 9.29
N LEU A 12 -11.68 3.30 9.15
CA LEU A 12 -11.00 3.05 7.88
C LEU A 12 -9.80 2.13 8.11
N ILE A 13 -9.58 1.19 7.18
CA ILE A 13 -8.36 0.40 7.09
C ILE A 13 -7.59 0.83 5.83
N VAL A 14 -6.33 1.26 6.00
CA VAL A 14 -5.40 1.44 4.88
C VAL A 14 -4.56 0.17 4.75
N PHE A 15 -4.86 -0.62 3.73
CA PHE A 15 -4.17 -1.88 3.45
C PHE A 15 -3.01 -1.65 2.48
N ALA A 16 -1.83 -1.39 3.04
CA ALA A 16 -0.61 -1.22 2.27
C ALA A 16 0.07 -2.55 1.96
N TYR A 17 0.38 -2.82 0.69
CA TYR A 17 1.10 -4.04 0.31
C TYR A 17 1.91 -3.87 -0.97
N GLN A 18 2.99 -4.65 -1.08
CA GLN A 18 3.75 -4.82 -2.32
C GLN A 18 3.33 -6.11 -3.05
N PRO A 19 3.13 -6.08 -4.37
CA PRO A 19 2.99 -7.28 -5.19
C PRO A 19 4.33 -8.01 -5.33
N TRP A 20 4.29 -9.33 -5.37
CA TRP A 20 5.38 -10.18 -5.84
C TRP A 20 4.94 -10.80 -7.16
N TYR A 21 5.46 -10.25 -8.26
CA TYR A 21 4.97 -10.54 -9.60
C TYR A 21 3.46 -10.25 -9.70
N LEU A 22 2.65 -11.20 -10.19
CA LEU A 22 1.19 -11.05 -10.38
C LEU A 22 0.35 -11.35 -9.12
N SER A 23 0.98 -11.58 -7.98
CA SER A 23 0.31 -11.95 -6.73
C SER A 23 0.63 -10.99 -5.59
N PRO A 24 -0.25 -10.83 -4.59
CA PRO A 24 0.10 -10.14 -3.36
C PRO A 24 1.26 -10.87 -2.67
N SER A 25 2.15 -10.14 -1.99
CA SER A 25 3.23 -10.77 -1.24
C SER A 25 2.69 -11.77 -0.21
N ILE A 26 3.51 -12.75 0.19
CA ILE A 26 3.12 -13.75 1.19
C ILE A 26 2.61 -13.08 2.48
N PRO A 27 3.29 -12.07 3.07
CA PRO A 27 2.78 -11.40 4.26
C PRO A 27 1.40 -10.75 4.07
N ALA A 28 1.16 -10.14 2.90
CA ALA A 28 -0.13 -9.52 2.58
C ALA A 28 -1.24 -10.56 2.48
N THR A 29 -0.98 -11.69 1.83
CA THR A 29 -1.92 -12.81 1.74
C THR A 29 -2.16 -13.42 3.13
N SER A 30 -1.11 -13.62 3.93
CA SER A 30 -1.22 -14.21 5.27
C SER A 30 -2.12 -13.39 6.19
N ILE A 31 -2.00 -12.05 6.20
CA ILE A 31 -2.88 -11.21 7.03
C ILE A 31 -4.31 -11.18 6.50
N LEU A 32 -4.52 -11.16 5.18
CA LEU A 32 -5.86 -11.21 4.57
C LEU A 32 -6.59 -12.53 4.84
N LEU A 33 -5.85 -13.62 5.05
CA LEU A 33 -6.42 -14.92 5.41
C LEU A 33 -6.67 -15.08 6.91
N ASN A 34 -6.02 -14.29 7.76
CA ASN A 34 -6.12 -14.36 9.21
C ASN A 34 -7.55 -14.08 9.71
N THR A 35 -8.05 -14.96 10.58
CA THR A 35 -9.43 -14.89 11.10
C THR A 35 -9.69 -13.63 11.92
N GLU A 36 -8.74 -13.19 12.75
CA GLU A 36 -8.88 -11.99 13.58
C GLU A 36 -8.88 -10.72 12.74
N PHE A 37 -8.07 -10.67 11.68
CA PHE A 37 -8.10 -9.55 10.76
C PHE A 37 -9.40 -9.49 9.96
N LYS A 38 -9.92 -10.64 9.50
CA LYS A 38 -11.22 -10.71 8.80
C LYS A 38 -12.37 -10.17 9.64
N LYS A 39 -12.38 -10.39 10.96
CA LYS A 39 -13.39 -9.80 11.86
C LYS A 39 -13.38 -8.27 11.82
N ARG A 40 -12.18 -7.67 11.77
CA ARG A 40 -11.96 -6.22 11.67
C ARG A 40 -12.25 -5.65 10.29
N LEU A 41 -12.11 -6.46 9.24
CA LEU A 41 -12.47 -6.07 7.87
C LEU A 41 -13.99 -5.95 7.68
N LYS A 42 -14.79 -6.78 8.37
CA LYS A 42 -16.25 -6.82 8.18
C LYS A 42 -16.88 -5.43 8.35
N ASN A 43 -17.68 -5.02 7.37
CA ASN A 43 -18.37 -3.73 7.29
C ASN A 43 -17.45 -2.49 7.40
N THR A 44 -16.15 -2.65 7.18
CA THR A 44 -15.17 -1.57 7.34
C THR A 44 -14.73 -1.05 5.96
N PRO A 45 -14.70 0.29 5.75
CA PRO A 45 -14.11 0.89 4.57
C PRO A 45 -12.62 0.55 4.47
N VAL A 46 -12.15 0.16 3.28
CA VAL A 46 -10.76 -0.18 3.01
C VAL A 46 -10.23 0.64 1.84
N ILE A 47 -9.05 1.22 1.99
CA ILE A 47 -8.25 1.76 0.90
C ILE A 47 -7.03 0.87 0.73
N THR A 48 -6.74 0.40 -0.48
CA THR A 48 -5.46 -0.27 -0.73
C THR A 48 -4.39 0.72 -1.16
N LEU A 49 -3.16 0.54 -0.68
CA LEU A 49 -1.99 1.33 -1.04
C LEU A 49 -0.90 0.39 -1.57
N ILE A 50 -0.51 0.59 -2.83
CA ILE A 50 0.40 -0.31 -3.52
C ILE A 50 1.68 0.43 -3.87
N GLY A 51 2.82 -0.14 -3.44
CA GLY A 51 4.13 0.20 -3.97
C GLY A 51 4.61 -0.91 -4.90
N SER A 52 4.85 -0.63 -6.18
CA SER A 52 5.23 -1.67 -7.14
C SER A 52 6.22 -1.19 -8.22
N ARG A 53 6.75 -2.11 -9.03
CA ARG A 53 7.48 -1.76 -10.26
C ARG A 53 6.52 -1.65 -11.43
N ASN A 54 5.94 -2.79 -11.78
CA ASN A 54 4.86 -2.97 -12.75
C ASN A 54 4.09 -4.23 -12.31
N MET A 55 2.95 -4.55 -12.92
CA MET A 55 2.21 -5.80 -12.67
C MET A 55 1.48 -5.88 -11.32
N TRP A 56 0.92 -4.76 -10.85
CA TRP A 56 0.12 -4.73 -9.62
C TRP A 56 -1.35 -5.16 -9.81
N THR A 57 -1.86 -5.10 -11.04
CA THR A 57 -3.29 -5.24 -11.35
C THR A 57 -3.85 -6.59 -10.91
N MET A 58 -3.18 -7.69 -11.29
CA MET A 58 -3.61 -9.03 -10.91
C MET A 58 -3.55 -9.25 -9.39
N ALA A 59 -2.52 -8.71 -8.73
CA ALA A 59 -2.42 -8.77 -7.28
C ALA A 59 -3.59 -8.01 -6.62
N GLN A 60 -3.95 -6.83 -7.15
CA GLN A 60 -5.10 -6.06 -6.68
C GLN A 60 -6.43 -6.79 -6.89
N GLU A 61 -6.61 -7.51 -8.00
CA GLU A 61 -7.81 -8.33 -8.19
C GLU A 61 -7.91 -9.47 -7.16
N GLN A 62 -6.78 -10.07 -6.76
CA GLN A 62 -6.77 -11.04 -5.66
C GLN A 62 -7.11 -10.38 -4.32
N VAL A 63 -6.50 -9.23 -4.00
CA VAL A 63 -6.79 -8.49 -2.76
C VAL A 63 -8.25 -8.04 -2.70
N LYS A 64 -8.82 -7.57 -3.80
CA LYS A 64 -10.26 -7.22 -3.93
C LYS A 64 -11.15 -8.38 -3.54
N LYS A 65 -10.85 -9.60 -4.02
CA LYS A 65 -11.60 -10.81 -3.67
C LYS A 65 -11.51 -11.10 -2.18
N HIS A 66 -10.32 -11.02 -1.58
CA HIS A 66 -10.15 -11.22 -0.13
C HIS A 66 -10.91 -10.20 0.71
N ILE A 67 -10.82 -8.91 0.38
CA ILE A 67 -11.54 -7.82 1.04
C ILE A 67 -13.05 -8.05 0.94
N LYS A 68 -13.56 -8.30 -0.27
CA LYS A 68 -14.99 -8.55 -0.50
C LYS A 68 -15.48 -9.78 0.28
N ASN A 69 -14.73 -10.88 0.27
CA ASN A 69 -15.10 -12.10 0.98
C ASN A 69 -15.09 -11.92 2.50
N ALA A 70 -14.32 -10.97 3.03
CA ALA A 70 -14.33 -10.59 4.45
C ALA A 70 -15.50 -9.65 4.82
N GLY A 71 -16.33 -9.23 3.84
CA GLY A 71 -17.43 -8.30 4.05
C GLY A 71 -16.99 -6.84 4.20
N ALA A 72 -15.77 -6.50 3.78
CA ALA A 72 -15.27 -5.12 3.77
C ALA A 72 -15.73 -4.35 2.52
N ILE A 73 -15.65 -3.03 2.59
CA ILE A 73 -16.06 -2.12 1.52
C ILE A 73 -14.79 -1.47 0.93
N LEU A 74 -14.37 -1.87 -0.26
CA LEU A 74 -13.25 -1.21 -0.93
C LEU A 74 -13.69 0.16 -1.45
N VAL A 75 -13.14 1.23 -0.86
CA VAL A 75 -13.51 2.62 -1.19
C VAL A 75 -12.40 3.38 -1.93
N GLY A 76 -11.22 2.78 -2.11
CA GLY A 76 -10.15 3.40 -2.89
C GLY A 76 -8.98 2.47 -3.16
N ASN A 77 -8.22 2.79 -4.21
CA ASN A 77 -6.97 2.12 -4.56
C ASN A 77 -5.94 3.18 -4.97
N VAL A 78 -4.86 3.27 -4.20
CA VAL A 78 -3.72 4.14 -4.45
C VAL A 78 -2.57 3.28 -4.95
N VAL A 79 -2.04 3.62 -6.12
CA VAL A 79 -0.92 2.89 -6.72
C VAL A 79 0.23 3.86 -6.98
N LEU A 80 1.34 3.60 -6.32
CA LEU A 80 2.63 4.21 -6.58
C LEU A 80 3.48 3.15 -7.26
N HIS A 81 3.92 3.40 -8.49
CA HIS A 81 4.72 2.43 -9.22
C HIS A 81 5.93 3.06 -9.89
N ASP A 82 7.01 2.29 -9.99
CA ASP A 82 8.17 2.64 -10.78
C ASP A 82 7.76 2.79 -12.25
N ARG A 83 8.02 3.95 -12.85
CA ARG A 83 7.67 4.23 -14.25
C ARG A 83 8.79 3.85 -15.22
N ASN A 84 9.93 3.39 -14.73
CA ASN A 84 11.03 2.94 -15.57
C ASN A 84 10.69 1.62 -16.28
N ALA A 85 11.40 1.34 -17.38
CA ALA A 85 11.27 0.08 -18.09
C ALA A 85 11.66 -1.11 -17.18
N ASN A 86 10.93 -2.23 -17.28
CA ASN A 86 11.08 -3.37 -16.37
C ASN A 86 12.53 -3.86 -16.21
N LEU A 87 13.30 -3.93 -17.30
CA LEU A 87 14.70 -4.37 -17.27
C LEU A 87 15.59 -3.35 -16.56
N ILE A 88 15.38 -2.06 -16.83
CA ILE A 88 16.11 -0.97 -16.17
C ILE A 88 15.85 -1.00 -14.66
N SER A 89 14.58 -1.08 -14.24
CA SER A 89 14.22 -1.23 -12.83
C SER A 89 14.85 -2.46 -12.18
N ALA A 90 14.92 -3.58 -12.89
CA ALA A 90 15.55 -4.79 -12.37
C ALA A 90 17.04 -4.60 -12.11
N VAL A 91 17.76 -3.97 -13.05
CA VAL A 91 19.20 -3.70 -12.93
C VAL A 91 19.46 -2.71 -11.79
N THR A 92 18.71 -1.61 -11.70
CA THR A 92 18.90 -0.60 -10.66
C THR A 92 18.57 -1.13 -9.27
N VAL A 93 17.57 -2.00 -9.14
CA VAL A 93 17.21 -2.63 -7.85
C VAL A 93 18.29 -3.61 -7.41
N GLN A 94 18.86 -4.41 -8.32
CA GLN A 94 19.99 -5.28 -8.00
C GLN A 94 21.20 -4.46 -7.53
N TYR A 95 21.54 -3.39 -8.24
CA TYR A 95 22.57 -2.44 -7.82
C TYR A 95 22.33 -1.94 -6.39
N TRP A 96 21.10 -1.49 -6.10
CA TRP A 96 20.74 -1.02 -4.76
C TRP A 96 20.87 -2.13 -3.71
N MET A 97 20.41 -3.34 -4.00
CA MET A 97 20.51 -4.48 -3.06
C MET A 97 21.96 -4.86 -2.75
N PHE A 98 22.85 -4.86 -3.75
CA PHE A 98 24.26 -5.24 -3.55
C PHE A 98 25.11 -4.14 -2.92
N THR A 99 24.82 -2.86 -3.21
CA THR A 99 25.66 -1.74 -2.78
C THR A 99 25.08 -0.95 -1.61
N GLY A 100 23.80 -1.11 -1.31
CA GLY A 100 23.05 -0.28 -0.37
C GLY A 100 22.79 1.14 -0.88
N LYS A 101 23.26 1.51 -2.08
CA LYS A 101 23.15 2.87 -2.62
C LYS A 101 21.87 3.04 -3.43
N LYS A 102 21.08 4.05 -3.06
CA LYS A 102 19.85 4.45 -3.77
C LYS A 102 20.08 5.74 -4.56
N ASP A 103 21.13 5.76 -5.39
CA ASP A 103 21.52 6.87 -6.24
C ASP A 103 21.40 6.52 -7.73
N LYS A 104 21.86 7.42 -8.60
CA LYS A 104 21.91 7.19 -10.05
C LYS A 104 23.19 6.43 -10.38
N TRP A 105 23.08 5.11 -10.55
CA TRP A 105 24.23 4.28 -10.90
C TRP A 105 24.88 4.76 -12.20
N LEU A 106 26.20 5.00 -12.17
CA LEU A 106 27.02 5.50 -13.29
C LEU A 106 26.53 6.84 -13.89
N GLY A 107 25.65 7.58 -13.23
CA GLY A 107 25.07 8.83 -13.72
C GLY A 107 24.07 8.69 -14.88
N VAL A 108 23.90 7.49 -15.45
CA VAL A 108 23.03 7.23 -16.61
C VAL A 108 21.78 6.44 -16.25
N PHE A 109 21.84 5.60 -15.20
CA PHE A 109 20.68 4.84 -14.75
C PHE A 109 19.77 5.68 -13.84
N PRO A 110 18.44 5.50 -13.92
CA PRO A 110 17.52 6.15 -13.00
C PRO A 110 17.71 5.65 -11.57
N LYS A 111 17.21 6.43 -10.60
CA LYS A 111 17.18 6.01 -9.20
C LYS A 111 16.28 4.76 -9.06
N PRO A 112 16.68 3.74 -8.29
CA PRO A 112 15.89 2.52 -8.17
C PRO A 112 14.55 2.74 -7.46
N GLY A 113 13.50 2.17 -8.04
CA GLY A 113 12.15 2.10 -7.46
C GLY A 113 11.26 3.29 -7.79
N ILE A 114 10.24 3.50 -6.97
CA ILE A 114 9.30 4.63 -7.10
C ILE A 114 10.07 5.93 -6.88
N SER A 115 9.80 6.93 -7.72
CA SER A 115 10.45 8.23 -7.65
C SER A 115 10.08 8.98 -6.36
N ASP A 116 10.97 9.85 -5.90
CA ASP A 116 10.71 10.64 -4.70
C ASP A 116 9.51 11.56 -4.93
N GLU A 117 9.33 12.06 -6.16
CA GLU A 117 8.20 12.89 -6.55
C GLU A 117 6.87 12.14 -6.42
N ASP A 118 6.80 10.87 -6.87
CA ASP A 118 5.58 10.07 -6.76
C ASP A 118 5.26 9.73 -5.30
N ILE A 119 6.29 9.43 -4.49
CA ILE A 119 6.14 9.20 -3.04
C ILE A 119 5.62 10.47 -2.35
N LEU A 120 6.21 11.63 -2.62
CA LEU A 120 5.77 12.91 -2.05
C LEU A 120 4.35 13.27 -2.50
N SER A 121 4.00 12.94 -3.75
CA SER A 121 2.64 13.18 -4.26
C SER A 121 1.58 12.37 -3.53
N ALA A 122 1.94 11.34 -2.76
CA ALA A 122 0.98 10.52 -2.02
C ALA A 122 0.21 11.32 -0.95
N GLU A 123 0.75 12.47 -0.50
CA GLU A 123 0.10 13.39 0.42
C GLU A 123 -1.30 13.80 -0.06
N LYS A 124 -1.49 13.96 -1.38
CA LYS A 124 -2.78 14.35 -1.97
C LYS A 124 -3.90 13.35 -1.65
N TYR A 125 -3.58 12.06 -1.60
CA TYR A 125 -4.58 11.03 -1.26
C TYR A 125 -4.97 11.11 0.22
N GLY A 126 -4.02 11.43 1.11
CA GLY A 126 -4.31 11.69 2.52
C GLY A 126 -5.22 12.90 2.71
N LYS A 127 -5.02 13.98 1.94
CA LYS A 127 -5.88 15.18 1.95
C LYS A 127 -7.32 14.84 1.51
N ILE A 128 -7.49 14.06 0.44
CA ILE A 128 -8.81 13.61 -0.03
C ILE A 128 -9.53 12.79 1.04
N VAL A 129 -8.84 11.84 1.67
CA VAL A 129 -9.42 11.04 2.76
C VAL A 129 -9.81 11.93 3.93
N LEU A 130 -8.94 12.85 4.34
CA LEU A 130 -9.22 13.79 5.44
C LEU A 130 -10.48 14.63 5.18
N GLU A 131 -10.65 15.15 3.96
CA GLU A 131 -11.85 15.91 3.57
C GLU A 131 -13.12 15.06 3.62
N TYR A 132 -13.05 13.83 3.13
CA TYR A 132 -14.17 12.89 3.18
C TYR A 132 -14.65 12.65 4.63
N PHE A 133 -13.71 12.40 5.54
CA PHE A 133 -14.01 12.18 6.95
C PHE A 133 -14.59 13.42 7.65
N LYS A 134 -14.12 14.62 7.31
CA LYS A 134 -14.68 15.88 7.82
C LYS A 134 -16.14 16.05 7.39
N ASN A 135 -16.44 15.74 6.12
CA ASN A 135 -17.80 15.88 5.57
C ASN A 135 -18.78 14.85 6.14
N MET A 136 -18.29 13.70 6.61
CA MET A 136 -19.09 12.68 7.30
C MET A 136 -19.32 12.96 8.79
N GLY A 137 -18.81 14.07 9.34
CA GLY A 137 -18.98 14.42 10.75
C GLY A 137 -18.20 13.51 11.72
N ILE A 138 -17.23 12.73 11.23
CA ILE A 138 -16.42 11.83 12.05
C ILE A 138 -15.39 12.66 12.83
N ARG A 139 -15.42 12.58 14.17
CA ARG A 139 -14.45 13.26 15.04
C ARG A 139 -13.11 12.52 15.01
N PHE A 140 -12.08 13.18 14.49
CA PHE A 140 -10.70 12.70 14.62
C PHE A 140 -10.25 12.75 16.08
N VAL A 141 -10.01 11.59 16.69
CA VAL A 141 -9.36 11.51 17.99
C VAL A 141 -7.86 11.75 17.80
N HIS A 142 -7.45 13.01 17.98
CA HIS A 142 -6.08 13.48 18.21
C HIS A 142 -4.95 12.63 17.56
N ILE A 143 -4.67 12.87 16.27
CA ILE A 143 -3.43 12.38 15.65
C ILE A 143 -2.30 13.25 16.22
N LYS A 144 -1.53 12.72 17.20
CA LYS A 144 -0.27 13.34 17.61
C LYS A 144 0.63 13.39 16.37
N LYS A 145 0.90 14.60 15.90
CA LYS A 145 1.85 14.90 14.83
C LYS A 145 3.24 14.59 15.38
N TYR A 146 3.72 13.37 15.19
CA TYR A 146 5.15 13.07 15.39
C TYR A 146 5.85 13.51 14.11
N MET A 147 6.39 14.74 14.15
CA MET A 147 7.44 15.21 13.25
C MET A 147 8.78 14.82 13.84
#